data_AF-A0ABD6ED14-F1
#
_entry.id   AF-A0ABD6ED14-F1
#
_cell.length_a   1.000
_cell.length_b   1.000
_cell.length_c   1.000
_cell.angle_alpha   90.00
_cell.angle_beta   90.00
_cell.angle_gamma   90.00
#
_symmetry.space_group_name_H-M   'P 1'
#
loop_
_entity.id
_entity.type
_entity.pdbx_description
1 polymer ?
#
loop_
_entity_poly.entity_id
_entity_poly.type
_entity_poly.pdbx_seq_one_letter_code
_entity_poly.pdbx_strand_id
1 'polypeptide(L)'
;MKLSTVRYLMKLVSFHNEHLWPPQIKEMLLKTCTVTPDFITEAEEKALLDEIEPHMKRLRYEKSHWDDAIHLYREREQRKWRPENEVVLQRIRDKSFKKGDAHLSYIHILDLHEDGVIKPHIDSVRYCGDVISGVSLLSNSVLRLRHKDDKEKLFVDMYLPRRSLYRMGEFGRYEFYHEILGKKESFFNGEVVPRERRISVICRDLPHSFVEAQEKIRMTQATNNAADPQS
;
A
#
# COMPACT_ATOMS: atom_id res chain seq x y z
N MET A 1 -31.64 -5.10 2.12
CA MET A 1 -30.39 -4.35 2.35
C MET A 1 -29.11 -5.19 2.45
N LYS A 2 -29.14 -6.53 2.64
CA LYS A 2 -27.92 -7.35 2.73
C LYS A 2 -27.40 -7.92 1.40
N LEU A 3 -28.24 -8.00 0.36
CA LEU A 3 -27.84 -8.48 -0.99
C LEU A 3 -27.04 -7.44 -1.81
N SER A 4 -27.16 -6.15 -1.51
CA SER A 4 -26.46 -5.08 -2.26
C SER A 4 -24.98 -4.98 -1.93
N THR A 5 -24.59 -5.29 -0.69
CA THR A 5 -23.20 -5.20 -0.22
C THR A 5 -22.33 -6.35 -0.75
N VAL A 6 -22.89 -7.56 -0.87
CA VAL A 6 -22.19 -8.72 -1.45
C VAL A 6 -21.90 -8.51 -2.95
N ARG A 7 -22.79 -7.80 -3.67
CA ARG A 7 -22.58 -7.40 -5.08
C ARG A 7 -21.53 -6.30 -5.26
N TYR A 8 -21.05 -5.66 -4.17
CA TYR A 8 -20.08 -4.55 -4.21
C TYR A 8 -18.63 -5.04 -4.06
N LEU A 9 -18.39 -6.15 -3.37
CA LEU A 9 -17.05 -6.71 -3.18
C LEU A 9 -16.46 -7.37 -4.45
N MET A 10 -17.30 -7.88 -5.36
CA MET A 10 -16.86 -8.30 -6.72
C MET A 10 -16.56 -7.10 -7.66
N LYS A 11 -16.67 -5.84 -7.21
CA LYS A 11 -16.53 -4.65 -8.05
C LYS A 11 -15.21 -3.90 -7.92
N LEU A 12 -14.26 -4.32 -7.09
CA LEU A 12 -13.04 -3.53 -6.85
C LEU A 12 -11.77 -4.15 -7.45
N VAL A 13 -11.88 -5.35 -8.02
CA VAL A 13 -10.77 -6.06 -8.68
C VAL A 13 -11.26 -6.55 -10.02
N SER A 14 -10.54 -6.24 -11.10
CA SER A 14 -10.91 -6.59 -12.48
C SER A 14 -9.74 -7.25 -13.19
N PHE A 15 -9.92 -8.53 -13.52
CA PHE A 15 -8.92 -9.32 -14.24
C PHE A 15 -9.04 -9.09 -15.74
N HIS A 16 -7.94 -8.68 -16.36
CA HIS A 16 -7.85 -8.59 -17.81
C HIS A 16 -7.43 -9.91 -18.40
N ASN A 17 -7.86 -10.19 -19.64
CA ASN A 17 -7.59 -11.46 -20.32
C ASN A 17 -7.93 -12.68 -19.45
N GLU A 18 -9.10 -12.67 -18.80
CA GLU A 18 -9.44 -13.63 -17.73
C GLU A 18 -9.22 -15.11 -18.12
N HIS A 19 -9.42 -15.46 -19.39
CA HIS A 19 -9.20 -16.80 -19.94
C HIS A 19 -7.73 -17.27 -19.95
N LEU A 20 -6.76 -16.37 -19.80
CA LEU A 20 -5.33 -16.68 -19.75
C LEU A 20 -4.83 -16.97 -18.33
N TRP A 21 -5.62 -16.69 -17.30
CA TRP A 21 -5.17 -16.81 -15.91
C TRP A 21 -5.22 -18.25 -15.40
N PRO A 22 -4.09 -18.79 -14.90
CA PRO A 22 -4.13 -20.02 -14.10
C PRO A 22 -4.99 -19.81 -12.85
N PRO A 23 -5.97 -20.70 -12.56
CA PRO A 23 -6.88 -20.52 -11.42
C PRO A 23 -6.16 -20.34 -10.07
N GLN A 24 -5.05 -21.04 -9.87
CA GLN A 24 -4.26 -20.99 -8.64
C GLN A 24 -3.62 -19.61 -8.43
N ILE A 25 -3.08 -19.02 -9.50
CA ILE A 25 -2.49 -17.67 -9.45
C ILE A 25 -3.58 -16.64 -9.11
N LYS A 26 -4.74 -16.75 -9.73
CA LYS A 26 -5.88 -15.87 -9.46
C LYS A 26 -6.34 -15.96 -8.01
N GLU A 27 -6.46 -17.17 -7.47
CA GLU A 27 -6.84 -17.41 -6.08
C GLU A 27 -5.80 -16.85 -5.11
N MET A 28 -4.51 -17.08 -5.36
CA MET A 28 -3.43 -16.53 -4.53
C MET A 28 -3.46 -15.00 -4.54
N LEU A 29 -3.61 -14.38 -5.72
CA LEU A 29 -3.65 -12.93 -5.85
C LEU A 29 -4.85 -12.31 -5.12
N LEU A 30 -6.03 -12.92 -5.21
CA LEU A 30 -7.22 -12.45 -4.49
C LEU A 30 -7.12 -12.61 -2.96
N LYS A 31 -6.31 -13.57 -2.49
CA LYS A 31 -6.03 -13.73 -1.05
C LYS A 31 -5.03 -12.70 -0.53
N THR A 32 -4.06 -12.31 -1.36
CA THR A 32 -2.94 -11.47 -0.93
C THR A 32 -3.11 -9.99 -1.28
N CYS A 33 -3.93 -9.66 -2.28
CA CYS A 33 -4.23 -8.30 -2.70
C CYS A 33 -5.72 -7.99 -2.49
N THR A 34 -6.01 -6.96 -1.70
CA THR A 34 -7.40 -6.62 -1.34
C THR A 34 -7.62 -5.11 -1.30
N VAL A 35 -8.88 -4.71 -1.49
CA VAL A 35 -9.35 -3.33 -1.27
C VAL A 35 -10.53 -3.36 -0.30
N THR A 36 -10.45 -2.60 0.78
CA THR A 36 -11.55 -2.36 1.72
C THR A 36 -12.09 -0.94 1.49
N PRO A 37 -13.26 -0.77 0.88
CA PRO A 37 -13.87 0.54 0.68
C PRO A 37 -14.32 1.14 2.02
N ASP A 38 -14.42 2.47 2.09
CA ASP A 38 -14.89 3.21 3.27
C ASP A 38 -14.21 2.77 4.59
N PHE A 39 -12.91 2.47 4.51
CA PHE A 39 -12.11 2.01 5.65
C PHE A 39 -11.88 3.10 6.70
N ILE A 40 -11.80 4.34 6.24
CA ILE A 40 -11.84 5.53 7.09
C ILE A 40 -13.11 6.33 6.83
N THR A 41 -13.58 7.00 7.87
CA THR A 41 -14.67 7.96 7.78
C THR A 41 -14.20 9.30 7.18
N GLU A 42 -15.15 10.15 6.80
CA GLU A 42 -14.83 11.52 6.34
C GLU A 42 -14.15 12.36 7.44
N ALA A 43 -14.54 12.15 8.71
CA ALA A 43 -13.93 12.83 9.84
C ALA A 43 -12.47 12.39 10.04
N GLU A 44 -12.18 11.09 9.92
CA GLU A 44 -10.82 10.55 10.01
C GLU A 44 -9.97 11.01 8.82
N GLU A 45 -10.52 11.04 7.60
CA GLU A 45 -9.82 11.60 6.44
C GLU A 45 -9.46 13.07 6.67
N LYS A 46 -10.40 13.87 7.18
CA LYS A 46 -10.16 15.27 7.50
C LYS A 46 -9.06 15.42 8.57
N ALA A 47 -9.10 14.62 9.64
CA ALA A 47 -8.10 14.66 10.71
C ALA A 47 -6.68 14.31 10.20
N LEU A 48 -6.57 13.31 9.33
CA LEU A 48 -5.31 12.97 8.66
C LEU A 48 -4.81 14.13 7.79
N LEU A 49 -5.69 14.72 6.97
CA LEU A 49 -5.32 15.82 6.08
C LEU A 49 -4.94 17.09 6.85
N ASP A 50 -5.64 17.43 7.94
CA ASP A 50 -5.33 18.57 8.81
C ASP A 50 -3.92 18.45 9.43
N GLU A 51 -3.45 17.22 9.66
CA GLU A 51 -2.08 16.95 10.12
C GLU A 51 -1.07 16.92 8.96
N ILE A 52 -1.42 16.34 7.82
CA ILE A 52 -0.51 16.12 6.67
C ILE A 52 -0.26 17.42 5.87
N GLU A 53 -1.32 18.16 5.53
CA GLU A 53 -1.28 19.29 4.58
C GLU A 53 -0.30 20.41 4.95
N PRO A 54 -0.19 20.86 6.22
CA PRO A 54 0.73 21.93 6.57
C PRO A 54 2.19 21.62 6.24
N HIS A 55 2.56 20.33 6.22
CA HIS A 55 3.88 19.86 5.85
C HIS A 55 4.01 19.67 4.34
N MET A 56 3.05 19.00 3.70
CA MET A 56 3.12 18.69 2.27
C MET A 56 3.13 19.95 1.41
N LYS A 57 2.35 20.98 1.76
CA LYS A 57 2.29 22.26 1.01
C LYS A 57 3.64 23.00 0.92
N ARG A 58 4.58 22.70 1.81
CA ARG A 58 5.93 23.29 1.81
C ARG A 58 6.89 22.58 0.85
N LEU A 59 6.55 21.37 0.41
CA LEU A 59 7.33 20.58 -0.52
C LEU A 59 6.91 20.89 -1.96
N ARG A 60 7.90 20.93 -2.86
CA ARG A 60 7.68 21.06 -4.31
C ARG A 60 7.39 19.69 -4.90
N TYR A 61 6.62 19.67 -5.99
CA TYR A 61 6.49 18.46 -6.79
C TYR A 61 7.80 18.17 -7.51
N GLU A 62 8.27 16.94 -7.37
CA GLU A 62 9.43 16.38 -8.04
C GLU A 62 8.99 15.75 -9.37
N LYS A 63 9.80 15.94 -10.41
CA LYS A 63 9.48 15.44 -11.76
C LYS A 63 9.81 13.96 -11.94
N SER A 64 10.78 13.45 -11.19
CA SER A 64 11.24 12.06 -11.25
C SER A 64 12.07 11.72 -10.02
N HIS A 65 11.91 10.49 -9.51
CA HIS A 65 12.77 9.89 -8.49
C HIS A 65 14.03 9.26 -9.14
N TRP A 66 15.05 8.88 -8.35
CA TRP A 66 16.30 8.31 -8.89
C TRP A 66 16.12 6.94 -9.56
N ASP A 67 15.08 6.19 -9.17
CA ASP A 67 14.67 4.92 -9.79
C ASP A 67 13.61 5.10 -10.89
N ASP A 68 13.23 6.36 -11.18
CA ASP A 68 12.22 6.74 -12.18
C ASP A 68 10.82 6.14 -11.94
N ALA A 69 10.53 5.60 -10.74
CA ALA A 69 9.27 4.91 -10.47
C ALA A 69 8.08 5.89 -10.28
N ILE A 70 8.32 7.11 -9.82
CA ILE A 70 7.26 8.07 -9.49
C ILE A 70 7.50 9.42 -10.20
N HIS A 71 6.44 9.98 -10.78
CA HIS A 71 6.44 11.27 -11.47
C HIS A 71 5.40 12.24 -10.92
N LEU A 72 5.77 13.53 -10.85
CA LEU A 72 4.95 14.63 -10.34
C LEU A 72 4.34 14.30 -8.97
N TYR A 73 5.23 14.02 -8.04
CA TYR A 73 4.90 13.67 -6.67
C TYR A 73 5.67 14.54 -5.68
N ARG A 74 5.23 14.52 -4.43
CA ARG A 74 6.05 14.96 -3.30
C ARG A 74 5.78 13.98 -2.17
N GLU A 75 6.79 13.69 -1.38
CA GLU A 75 6.69 12.67 -0.35
C GLU A 75 7.43 13.06 0.90
N ARG A 76 7.07 12.38 1.99
CA ARG A 76 7.81 12.43 3.24
C ARG A 76 7.50 11.20 4.09
N GLU A 77 8.34 10.99 5.08
CA GLU A 77 8.07 10.04 6.13
C GLU A 77 7.66 10.76 7.43
N GLN A 78 6.74 10.15 8.18
CA GLN A 78 6.29 10.64 9.47
C GLN A 78 6.21 9.51 10.50
N ARG A 79 6.87 9.72 11.64
CA ARG A 79 6.85 8.79 12.78
C ARG A 79 5.87 9.16 13.89
N LYS A 80 5.74 10.45 14.19
CA LYS A 80 4.85 10.94 15.26
C LYS A 80 3.56 11.45 14.63
N TRP A 81 2.44 10.94 15.13
CA TRP A 81 1.10 11.34 14.70
C TRP A 81 0.28 11.85 15.89
N ARG A 82 -0.76 12.64 15.61
CA ARG A 82 -1.74 13.01 16.65
C ARG A 82 -2.42 11.74 17.20
N PRO A 83 -2.81 11.71 18.48
CA PRO A 83 -3.46 10.53 19.06
C PRO A 83 -4.68 10.02 18.27
N GLU A 84 -5.51 10.93 17.75
CA GLU A 84 -6.67 10.58 16.92
C GLU A 84 -6.30 9.88 15.60
N ASN A 85 -5.19 10.28 14.98
CA ASN A 85 -4.69 9.69 13.74
C ASN A 85 -3.94 8.38 14.00
N GLU A 86 -3.25 8.26 15.14
CA GLU A 86 -2.58 7.01 15.53
C GLU A 86 -3.57 5.85 15.68
N VAL A 87 -4.82 6.12 16.12
CA VAL A 87 -5.88 5.09 16.16
C VAL A 87 -6.19 4.55 14.76
N VAL A 88 -6.24 5.42 13.75
CA VAL A 88 -6.45 5.03 12.35
C VAL A 88 -5.25 4.21 11.85
N LEU A 89 -4.03 4.67 12.12
CA LEU A 89 -2.81 3.95 11.75
C LEU A 89 -2.72 2.57 12.39
N GLN A 90 -3.13 2.45 13.65
CA GLN A 90 -3.18 1.16 14.33
C GLN A 90 -4.22 0.24 13.68
N ARG A 91 -5.39 0.77 13.29
CA ARG A 91 -6.40 0.00 12.56
C ARG A 91 -5.89 -0.48 11.19
N ILE A 92 -5.09 0.32 10.48
CA ILE A 92 -4.40 -0.10 9.24
C ILE A 92 -3.48 -1.28 9.54
N ARG A 93 -2.65 -1.17 10.58
CA ARG A 93 -1.70 -2.22 10.98
C ARG A 93 -2.40 -3.52 11.35
N ASP A 94 -3.38 -3.45 12.23
CA ASP A 94 -4.16 -4.61 12.71
C ASP A 94 -4.88 -5.33 11.56
N LYS A 95 -5.27 -4.59 10.51
CA LYS A 95 -5.92 -5.15 9.33
C LYS A 95 -4.95 -5.78 8.34
N SER A 96 -3.69 -5.35 8.33
CA SER A 96 -2.74 -5.64 7.24
C SER A 96 -1.65 -6.63 7.62
N PHE A 97 -1.17 -6.56 8.87
CA PHE A 97 -0.05 -7.34 9.39
C PHE A 97 -0.53 -8.37 10.42
N LYS A 98 0.22 -9.46 10.62
CA LYS A 98 -0.15 -10.44 11.65
C LYS A 98 0.12 -9.84 13.03
N LYS A 99 -0.64 -10.31 14.02
CA LYS A 99 -0.48 -9.86 15.40
C LYS A 99 0.93 -10.17 15.89
N GLY A 100 1.68 -9.13 16.24
CA GLY A 100 3.06 -9.24 16.71
C GLY A 100 4.12 -9.01 15.63
N ASP A 101 3.72 -8.88 14.36
CA ASP A 101 4.65 -8.50 13.30
C ASP A 101 5.19 -7.10 13.58
N ALA A 102 6.52 -6.99 13.49
CA ALA A 102 7.18 -5.70 13.60
C ALA A 102 7.02 -4.93 12.28
N HIS A 103 6.65 -3.67 12.38
CA HIS A 103 6.38 -2.79 11.24
C HIS A 103 7.29 -1.57 11.26
N LEU A 104 7.47 -0.92 10.11
CA LEU A 104 8.22 0.33 10.06
C LEU A 104 7.53 1.38 10.94
N SER A 105 8.32 2.07 11.75
CA SER A 105 7.82 3.17 12.58
C SER A 105 7.56 4.44 11.78
N TYR A 106 8.22 4.58 10.63
CA TYR A 106 8.03 5.68 9.70
C TYR A 106 6.94 5.31 8.70
N ILE A 107 5.88 6.12 8.67
CA ILE A 107 4.77 5.98 7.73
C ILE A 107 5.06 6.85 6.52
N HIS A 108 4.96 6.27 5.34
CA HIS A 108 5.22 6.97 4.09
C HIS A 108 3.97 7.73 3.65
N ILE A 109 4.11 9.04 3.43
CA ILE A 109 3.05 9.90 2.91
C ILE A 109 3.45 10.32 1.50
N LEU A 110 2.67 9.91 0.51
CA LEU A 110 2.89 10.22 -0.90
C LEU A 110 1.74 11.10 -1.42
N ASP A 111 2.06 12.27 -1.94
CA ASP A 111 1.11 13.21 -2.56
C ASP A 111 1.39 13.29 -4.06
N LEU A 112 0.46 12.76 -4.85
CA LEU A 112 0.51 12.73 -6.31
C LEU A 112 -0.29 13.89 -6.88
N HIS A 113 0.31 14.59 -7.83
CA HIS A 113 -0.38 15.55 -8.68
C HIS A 113 -1.49 14.84 -9.50
N GLU A 114 -2.47 15.59 -10.01
CA GLU A 114 -3.48 15.05 -10.92
C GLU A 114 -2.89 14.41 -12.18
N ASP A 115 -1.76 14.93 -12.65
CA ASP A 115 -0.98 14.40 -13.77
C ASP A 115 0.13 13.42 -13.33
N GLY A 116 0.25 13.19 -12.01
CA GLY A 116 1.25 12.30 -11.43
C GLY A 116 0.92 10.84 -11.66
N VAL A 117 1.97 10.04 -11.82
CA VAL A 117 1.88 8.59 -12.06
C VAL A 117 2.90 7.86 -11.21
N ILE A 118 2.58 6.63 -10.85
CA ILE A 118 3.55 5.66 -10.36
C ILE A 118 3.69 4.62 -11.46
N LYS A 119 4.87 4.49 -12.04
CA LYS A 119 5.19 3.50 -13.08
C LYS A 119 5.27 2.07 -12.48
N PRO A 120 5.19 1.02 -13.33
CA PRO A 120 5.32 -0.37 -12.89
C PRO A 120 6.63 -0.62 -12.14
N HIS A 121 6.54 -0.96 -10.85
CA HIS A 121 7.71 -1.30 -10.03
C HIS A 121 7.37 -2.35 -8.96
N ILE A 122 8.40 -2.94 -8.36
CA ILE A 122 8.30 -3.83 -7.21
C ILE A 122 9.12 -3.19 -6.09
N ASP A 123 8.50 -2.94 -4.93
CA ASP A 123 9.20 -2.33 -3.79
C ASP A 123 10.43 -3.16 -3.40
N SER A 124 11.52 -2.48 -3.09
CA SER A 124 12.77 -3.12 -2.71
C SER A 124 12.62 -3.98 -1.45
N VAL A 125 13.03 -5.24 -1.53
CA VAL A 125 13.12 -6.16 -0.38
C VAL A 125 14.04 -5.66 0.73
N ARG A 126 14.92 -4.69 0.44
CA ARG A 126 15.80 -4.08 1.43
C ARG A 126 15.06 -3.13 2.37
N TYR A 127 13.93 -2.58 1.94
CA TYR A 127 13.20 -1.52 2.64
C TYR A 127 11.75 -1.89 2.98
N CYS A 128 11.20 -2.94 2.38
CA CYS A 128 9.84 -3.40 2.64
C CYS A 128 9.80 -4.93 2.79
N GLY A 129 9.12 -5.41 3.84
CA GLY A 129 8.81 -6.82 4.07
C GLY A 129 7.74 -7.36 3.12
N ASP A 130 6.88 -8.24 3.62
CA ASP A 130 5.87 -8.98 2.86
C ASP A 130 4.66 -8.12 2.47
N VAL A 131 4.35 -7.06 3.21
CA VAL A 131 3.06 -6.37 3.12
C VAL A 131 3.22 -4.86 2.94
N ILE A 132 2.57 -4.34 1.91
CA ILE A 132 2.35 -2.91 1.67
C ILE A 132 0.86 -2.65 1.82
N SER A 133 0.49 -1.70 2.66
CA SER A 133 -0.89 -1.26 2.77
C SER A 133 -0.99 0.25 2.83
N GLY A 134 -1.96 0.81 2.11
CA GLY A 134 -2.14 2.26 2.06
C GLY A 134 -3.59 2.68 2.08
N VAL A 135 -3.87 3.80 2.74
CA VAL A 135 -5.17 4.46 2.66
C VAL A 135 -5.11 5.52 1.57
N SER A 136 -6.11 5.54 0.69
CA SER A 136 -6.25 6.54 -0.38
C SER A 136 -7.07 7.74 0.11
N LEU A 137 -6.54 8.95 -0.01
CA LEU A 137 -7.19 10.21 0.41
C LEU A 137 -7.42 11.12 -0.80
N LEU A 138 -8.35 12.07 -0.65
CA LEU A 138 -8.74 13.11 -1.63
C LEU A 138 -9.47 12.58 -2.88
N SER A 139 -8.88 11.66 -3.62
CA SER A 139 -9.43 11.21 -4.91
C SER A 139 -9.27 9.71 -5.15
N ASN A 140 -10.07 9.21 -6.09
CA ASN A 140 -10.04 7.82 -6.51
C ASN A 140 -8.85 7.56 -7.44
N SER A 141 -8.42 6.31 -7.55
CA SER A 141 -7.41 5.90 -8.53
C SER A 141 -7.57 4.45 -8.95
N VAL A 142 -6.82 4.03 -9.96
CA VAL A 142 -6.68 2.62 -10.35
C VAL A 142 -5.24 2.19 -10.08
N LEU A 143 -5.09 1.14 -9.27
CA LEU A 143 -3.82 0.45 -9.08
C LEU A 143 -3.80 -0.77 -9.98
N ARG A 144 -2.81 -0.87 -10.87
CA ARG A 144 -2.65 -2.04 -11.74
C ARG A 144 -1.54 -2.92 -11.22
N LEU A 145 -1.79 -4.22 -11.18
CA LEU A 145 -0.80 -5.26 -10.90
C LEU A 145 -0.50 -6.03 -12.19
N ARG A 146 0.77 -6.15 -12.57
CA ARG A 146 1.22 -6.90 -13.76
C ARG A 146 2.17 -8.01 -13.34
N HIS A 147 1.87 -9.25 -13.73
CA HIS A 147 2.74 -10.39 -13.43
C HIS A 147 4.15 -10.14 -13.97
N LYS A 148 5.18 -10.42 -13.18
CA LYS A 148 6.55 -10.02 -13.52
C LYS A 148 7.07 -10.64 -14.81
N ASP A 149 6.63 -11.87 -15.11
CA ASP A 149 7.07 -12.64 -16.28
C ASP A 149 6.14 -12.52 -17.50
N ASP A 150 4.88 -12.07 -17.32
CA ASP A 150 3.83 -12.06 -18.38
C ASP A 150 2.99 -10.76 -18.35
N LYS A 151 3.69 -9.62 -18.31
CA LYS A 151 3.14 -8.28 -18.00
C LYS A 151 1.94 -7.83 -18.84
N GLU A 152 1.88 -8.24 -20.10
CA GLU A 152 0.82 -7.87 -21.05
C GLU A 152 -0.35 -8.86 -21.08
N LYS A 153 -0.15 -10.07 -20.55
CA LYS A 153 -1.17 -11.13 -20.54
C LYS A 153 -1.88 -11.19 -19.20
N LEU A 154 -1.10 -11.16 -18.11
CA LEU A 154 -1.57 -11.39 -16.76
C LEU A 154 -1.48 -10.08 -15.97
N PHE A 155 -2.51 -9.25 -16.09
CA PHE A 155 -2.66 -8.05 -15.28
C PHE A 155 -4.07 -7.84 -14.77
N VAL A 156 -4.16 -7.23 -13.59
CA VAL A 156 -5.41 -6.99 -12.86
C VAL A 156 -5.44 -5.54 -12.41
N ASP A 157 -6.60 -4.91 -12.49
CA ASP A 157 -6.83 -3.58 -11.95
C ASP A 157 -7.55 -3.68 -10.62
N MET A 158 -7.11 -2.87 -9.67
CA MET A 158 -7.74 -2.65 -8.37
C MET A 158 -8.27 -1.21 -8.34
N TYR A 159 -9.59 -1.06 -8.23
CA TYR A 159 -10.18 0.26 -8.01
C TYR A 159 -9.91 0.69 -6.58
N LEU A 160 -9.32 1.87 -6.41
CA LEU A 160 -8.99 2.46 -5.11
C LEU A 160 -9.87 3.69 -4.88
N PRO A 161 -11.08 3.53 -4.31
CA PRO A 161 -11.89 4.66 -3.90
C PRO A 161 -11.16 5.54 -2.87
N ARG A 162 -11.48 6.83 -2.85
CA ARG A 162 -11.19 7.71 -1.72
C ARG A 162 -11.68 7.05 -0.42
N ARG A 163 -10.88 7.17 0.64
CA ARG A 163 -11.05 6.54 1.97
C ARG A 163 -10.95 5.01 1.99
N SER A 164 -10.54 4.37 0.90
CA SER A 164 -10.30 2.93 0.90
C SER A 164 -8.91 2.57 1.43
N LEU A 165 -8.81 1.38 2.02
CA LEU A 165 -7.55 0.71 2.33
C LEU A 165 -7.24 -0.29 1.22
N TYR A 166 -6.08 -0.19 0.58
CA TYR A 166 -5.55 -1.27 -0.25
C TYR A 166 -4.45 -2.02 0.50
N ARG A 167 -4.35 -3.32 0.24
CA ARG A 167 -3.27 -4.19 0.71
C ARG A 167 -2.71 -4.94 -0.48
N MET A 168 -1.39 -4.99 -0.59
CA MET A 168 -0.63 -5.89 -1.45
C MET A 168 0.32 -6.67 -0.55
N GLY A 169 0.13 -7.98 -0.45
CA GLY A 169 0.97 -8.82 0.40
C GLY A 169 1.57 -10.00 -0.33
N GLU A 170 2.61 -10.59 0.27
CA GLU A 170 3.18 -11.90 -0.06
C GLU A 170 3.31 -12.09 -1.59
N PHE A 171 2.62 -13.09 -2.14
CA PHE A 171 2.61 -13.40 -3.58
C PHE A 171 2.33 -12.17 -4.45
N GLY A 172 1.36 -11.34 -4.08
CA GLY A 172 0.99 -10.16 -4.86
C GLY A 172 2.05 -9.06 -4.81
N ARG A 173 2.76 -8.94 -3.69
CA ARG A 173 3.84 -7.95 -3.47
C ARG A 173 5.15 -8.33 -4.16
N TYR A 174 5.41 -9.62 -4.37
CA TYR A 174 6.66 -10.12 -4.94
C TYR A 174 6.57 -10.50 -6.43
N GLU A 175 5.42 -10.98 -6.87
CA GLU A 175 5.27 -11.53 -8.22
C GLU A 175 4.65 -10.53 -9.21
N PHE A 176 4.19 -9.38 -8.73
CA PHE A 176 3.54 -8.37 -9.56
C PHE A 176 4.21 -7.00 -9.42
N TYR A 177 4.50 -6.40 -10.57
CA TYR A 177 4.73 -4.96 -10.64
C TYR A 177 3.44 -4.23 -10.31
N HIS A 178 3.52 -3.18 -9.51
CA HIS A 178 2.39 -2.32 -9.20
C HIS A 178 2.60 -0.91 -9.75
N GLU A 179 1.51 -0.27 -10.15
CA GLU A 179 1.49 1.08 -10.72
C GLU A 179 0.18 1.81 -10.38
N ILE A 180 0.21 3.14 -10.39
CA ILE A 180 -0.99 3.99 -10.29
C ILE A 180 -1.19 4.67 -11.64
N LEU A 181 -2.26 4.27 -12.34
CA LEU A 181 -2.50 4.64 -13.73
C LEU A 181 -2.73 6.14 -13.91
N GLY A 182 -2.09 6.75 -14.90
CA GLY A 182 -2.25 8.17 -15.25
C GLY A 182 -3.58 8.48 -15.94
N LYS A 183 -3.89 9.78 -16.09
CA LYS A 183 -5.15 10.28 -16.69
C LYS A 183 -5.59 9.55 -17.97
N LYS A 184 -4.62 9.24 -18.85
CA LYS A 184 -4.90 8.61 -20.16
C LYS A 184 -5.24 7.13 -20.08
N GLU A 185 -4.92 6.46 -18.98
CA GLU A 185 -5.05 5.01 -18.81
C GLU A 185 -5.94 4.66 -17.60
N SER A 186 -6.40 5.66 -16.84
CA SER A 186 -7.20 5.45 -15.64
C SER A 186 -8.63 5.07 -15.99
N PHE A 187 -8.81 3.80 -16.30
CA PHE A 187 -10.09 3.16 -16.55
C PHE A 187 -10.26 1.97 -15.60
N PHE A 188 -11.50 1.72 -15.19
CA PHE A 188 -11.85 0.54 -14.42
C PHE A 188 -13.16 -0.04 -14.93
N ASN A 189 -13.15 -1.29 -15.40
CA ASN A 189 -14.29 -1.95 -16.05
C ASN A 189 -14.89 -1.13 -17.22
N GLY A 190 -14.04 -0.48 -18.01
CA GLY A 190 -14.46 0.33 -19.17
C GLY A 190 -14.90 1.76 -18.82
N GLU A 191 -15.07 2.09 -17.55
CA GLU A 191 -15.44 3.42 -17.10
C GLU A 191 -14.20 4.26 -16.77
N VAL A 192 -14.22 5.55 -17.14
CA VAL A 192 -13.15 6.49 -16.79
C VAL A 192 -13.13 6.70 -15.27
N VAL A 193 -11.94 6.63 -14.67
CA VAL A 193 -11.68 7.06 -13.30
C VAL A 193 -10.91 8.38 -13.37
N PRO A 194 -11.57 9.53 -13.14
CA PRO A 194 -10.88 10.83 -13.19
C PRO A 194 -9.73 10.87 -12.19
N ARG A 195 -8.54 11.25 -12.67
CA ARG A 195 -7.38 11.49 -11.81
C ARG A 195 -7.36 12.94 -11.37
N GLU A 196 -7.35 13.12 -10.06
CA GLU A 196 -7.11 14.40 -9.38
C GLU A 196 -5.91 14.24 -8.44
N ARG A 197 -5.61 15.28 -7.66
CA ARG A 197 -4.59 15.20 -6.61
C ARG A 197 -4.96 14.07 -5.63
N ARG A 198 -4.01 13.20 -5.32
CA ARG A 198 -4.22 12.04 -4.45
C ARG A 198 -3.13 11.97 -3.40
N ILE A 199 -3.52 11.82 -2.14
CA ILE A 199 -2.57 11.49 -1.07
C ILE A 199 -2.76 10.03 -0.67
N SER A 200 -1.67 9.31 -0.44
CA SER A 200 -1.70 8.00 0.21
C SER A 200 -0.84 7.98 1.47
N VAL A 201 -1.39 7.37 2.52
CA VAL A 201 -0.70 7.09 3.78
C VAL A 201 -0.38 5.60 3.81
N ILE A 202 0.89 5.25 3.68
CA ILE A 202 1.37 3.90 3.36
C ILE A 202 2.15 3.34 4.54
N CYS A 203 1.67 2.21 5.04
CA CYS A 203 2.31 1.37 6.04
C CYS A 203 3.00 0.18 5.35
N ARG A 204 4.19 -0.18 5.83
CA ARG A 204 4.92 -1.36 5.41
C ARG A 204 5.42 -2.12 6.64
N ASP A 205 5.51 -3.43 6.52
CA ASP A 205 6.20 -4.27 7.49
C ASP A 205 7.73 -4.19 7.34
N LEU A 206 8.44 -4.68 8.35
CA LEU A 206 9.90 -4.67 8.35
C LEU A 206 10.47 -5.65 7.32
N PRO A 207 11.60 -5.29 6.67
CA PRO A 207 12.36 -6.24 5.85
C PRO A 207 12.75 -7.50 6.64
N HIS A 208 12.66 -8.68 6.01
CA HIS A 208 13.06 -9.96 6.61
C HIS A 208 14.48 -9.93 7.17
N SER A 209 15.44 -9.34 6.43
CA SER A 209 16.83 -9.21 6.87
C SER A 209 16.99 -8.41 8.16
N PHE A 210 16.10 -7.43 8.39
CA PHE A 210 16.09 -6.64 9.62
C PHE A 210 15.49 -7.44 10.78
N VAL A 211 14.39 -8.16 10.54
CA VAL A 211 13.77 -9.04 11.54
C VAL A 211 14.76 -10.12 11.99
N GLU A 212 15.40 -10.81 11.05
CA GLU A 212 16.41 -11.83 11.31
C GLU A 212 17.61 -11.28 12.11
N ALA A 213 18.06 -10.06 11.80
CA ALA A 213 19.15 -9.42 12.53
C ALA A 213 18.76 -9.11 13.98
N GLN A 214 17.53 -8.64 14.21
CA GLN A 214 17.01 -8.39 15.56
C GLN A 214 16.87 -9.67 16.37
N GLU A 215 16.41 -10.76 15.75
CA GLU A 215 16.29 -12.07 16.40
C GLU A 215 17.67 -12.62 16.80
N LYS A 216 18.66 -12.53 15.90
CA LYS A 216 20.05 -12.93 16.21
C LYS A 216 20.62 -12.15 17.40
N ILE A 217 20.40 -10.83 17.45
CA ILE A 217 20.86 -10.00 18.58
C ILE A 217 20.18 -10.44 19.88
N ARG A 218 18.86 -10.66 19.87
CA ARG A 218 18.11 -11.12 21.05
C ARG A 218 18.58 -12.48 21.55
N MET A 219 18.82 -13.43 20.63
CA MET A 219 19.34 -14.75 20.98
C MET A 219 20.71 -14.67 21.63
N THR A 220 21.64 -13.89 21.05
CA THR A 220 22.98 -13.69 21.62
C THR A 220 22.94 -13.04 23.02
N GLN A 221 22.04 -12.07 23.22
CA GLN A 221 21.85 -11.45 24.53
C GLN A 221 21.25 -12.43 25.55
N ALA A 222 20.30 -13.26 25.14
CA ALA A 222 19.70 -14.27 26.01
C ALA A 222 20.71 -15.36 26.40
N THR A 223 21.57 -15.80 25.46
CA THR A 223 22.64 -16.77 25.77
C THR A 223 23.69 -16.19 26.69
N ASN A 224 24.06 -14.90 26.53
CA ASN A 224 25.02 -14.24 27.41
C ASN A 224 24.46 -14.07 28.83
N ASN A 225 23.18 -13.70 28.97
CA ASN A 225 22.53 -13.58 30.27
C ASN A 225 22.29 -14.94 30.95
N ALA A 226 22.14 -16.02 30.18
CA ALA A 226 22.05 -17.38 30.72
C ALA A 226 23.42 -17.95 31.10
N ALA A 227 24.50 -17.48 30.48
CA ALA A 227 25.87 -17.88 30.77
C ALA A 227 26.49 -17.12 31.96
N ASP A 228 25.85 -16.05 32.45
CA ASP A 228 26.31 -15.29 33.61
C ASP A 228 25.19 -15.05 34.64
N PRO A 229 24.87 -16.05 35.50
CA PRO A 229 23.79 -15.93 36.48
C PRO A 229 24.14 -15.09 37.73
N GLN A 230 25.35 -14.52 37.82
CA GLN A 230 25.83 -13.82 39.02
C GLN A 230 26.60 -12.53 38.70
N SER A 231 25.86 -11.43 38.61
CA SER A 231 26.27 -10.12 39.12
C SER A 231 25.08 -9.37 39.71
#